data_AF-Q9R2M5-F1
#
_entry.id   AF-Q9R2M5-F1
#
_cell.length_a   1.000
_cell.length_b   1.000
_cell.length_c   1.000
_cell.angle_alpha   90.00
_cell.angle_beta   90.00
_cell.angle_gamma   90.00
#
_symmetry.space_group_name_H-M   'P 1'
#
loop_
_entity.id
_entity.type
_entity.pdbx_description
1 polymer ?
#
loop_
_entity_poly.entity_id
_entity_poly.type
_entity_poly.pdbx_seq_one_letter_code
_entity_poly.pdbx_strand_id
1 'polypeptide(L)'
;MSDRSARLQALQNALKERILILDGGMGTMIQSYRLEEHDYRGTRFADWPSDVKGNNDLLLLSRPDVIAAIEKAYLDAGADILETNTFNATQISQADYGMESLVYELNVE
;
A
#
# COMPACT_ATOMS: atom_id res chain seq x y z
N MET A 1 7.30 19.82 -1.80
CA MET A 1 8.02 18.59 -1.39
C MET A 1 9.49 18.94 -1.17
N SER A 2 10.15 18.36 -0.17
CA SER A 2 11.60 18.51 0.02
C SER A 2 12.37 17.83 -1.12
N ASP A 3 13.53 18.39 -1.47
CA ASP A 3 14.44 17.83 -2.47
C ASP A 3 14.94 16.42 -2.09
N ARG A 4 15.25 15.58 -3.09
CA ARG A 4 15.69 14.19 -2.87
C ARG A 4 16.97 14.13 -2.04
N SER A 5 17.94 15.02 -2.29
CA SER A 5 19.20 15.05 -1.54
C SER A 5 18.94 15.37 -0.07
N ALA A 6 18.07 16.35 0.20
CA ALA A 6 17.69 16.70 1.57
C ALA A 6 17.03 15.53 2.32
N ARG A 7 16.13 14.77 1.67
CA ARG A 7 15.50 13.59 2.28
C ARG A 7 16.51 12.48 2.58
N LEU A 8 17.42 12.20 1.65
CA LEU A 8 18.47 11.19 1.84
C LEU A 8 19.41 11.58 2.98
N GLN A 9 19.80 12.85 3.06
CA GLN A 9 20.65 13.34 4.15
C GLN A 9 19.94 13.23 5.51
N ALA A 10 18.65 13.57 5.58
CA ALA A 10 17.86 13.43 6.80
C ALA A 10 17.78 11.96 7.26
N LEU A 11 17.52 11.03 6.35
CA LEU A 11 17.52 9.60 6.65
C LEU A 11 18.88 9.11 7.15
N GLN A 12 19.97 9.47 6.46
CA GLN A 12 21.33 9.08 6.86
C GLN A 12 21.73 9.67 8.21
N ASN A 13 21.29 10.88 8.55
CA ASN A 13 21.55 11.47 9.85
C ASN A 13 20.77 10.74 10.95
N ALA A 14 19.48 10.48 10.73
CA ALA A 14 18.66 9.74 11.68
C ALA A 14 19.21 8.33 11.97
N LEU A 15 19.69 7.62 10.94
CA LEU A 15 20.34 6.31 11.06
C LEU A 15 21.65 6.33 11.88
N LYS A 16 22.35 7.47 11.98
CA LYS A 16 23.55 7.62 12.82
C LYS A 16 23.21 7.87 14.28
N GLU A 17 22.06 8.47 14.55
CA GLU A 17 21.64 8.89 15.88
C GLU A 17 20.88 7.78 16.62
N ARG A 18 20.12 6.96 15.90
CA ARG A 18 19.31 5.88 16.49
C ARG A 18 18.95 4.79 15.49
N ILE A 19 18.49 3.66 16.00
CA ILE A 19 17.84 2.62 15.20
C ILE A 19 16.49 3.17 14.72
N LEU A 20 16.21 3.01 13.43
CA LEU A 20 14.91 3.30 12.82
C LEU A 20 14.09 2.02 12.71
N ILE A 21 12.79 2.13 12.95
CA ILE A 21 11.85 1.01 12.90
C ILE A 21 11.03 1.09 11.60
N LEU A 22 11.08 0.02 10.81
CA LEU A 22 10.18 -0.19 9.68
C LEU A 22 8.84 -0.71 10.20
N ASP A 23 7.76 -0.44 9.47
CA ASP A 23 6.43 -0.95 9.78
C ASP A 23 6.34 -2.49 9.67
N GLY A 24 5.18 -3.01 10.08
CA GLY A 24 4.89 -4.43 10.02
C GLY A 24 4.23 -4.84 8.70
N GLY A 25 3.87 -6.12 8.59
CA GLY A 25 3.25 -6.65 7.38
C GLY A 25 1.87 -6.05 7.08
N MET A 26 1.76 -5.35 5.94
CA MET A 26 0.51 -4.80 5.42
C MET A 26 -0.57 -5.88 5.21
N GLY A 27 -0.20 -7.00 4.57
CA GLY A 27 -1.14 -8.10 4.26
C GLY A 27 -1.78 -8.71 5.52
N THR A 28 -1.02 -8.88 6.60
CA THR A 28 -1.55 -9.41 7.87
C THR A 28 -2.58 -8.47 8.48
N MET A 29 -2.34 -7.15 8.40
CA MET A 29 -3.29 -6.15 8.88
C MET A 29 -4.56 -6.12 8.02
N ILE A 30 -4.44 -6.18 6.70
CA ILE A 30 -5.59 -6.25 5.78
C ILE A 30 -6.47 -7.46 6.10
N GLN A 31 -5.88 -8.63 6.37
CA GLN A 31 -6.65 -9.83 6.74
C GLN A 31 -7.54 -9.63 7.97
N SER A 32 -7.14 -8.78 8.92
CA SER A 32 -7.92 -8.50 10.13
C SER A 32 -9.25 -7.77 9.86
N TYR A 33 -9.35 -7.03 8.74
CA TYR A 33 -10.56 -6.34 8.31
C TYR A 33 -11.60 -7.27 7.67
N ARG A 34 -11.21 -8.51 7.32
CA ARG A 34 -12.10 -9.54 6.72
C ARG A 34 -12.86 -9.01 5.49
N LEU A 35 -12.14 -8.26 4.65
CA LEU A 35 -12.69 -7.68 3.43
C LEU A 35 -13.16 -8.78 2.48
N GLU A 36 -14.27 -8.51 1.80
CA GLU A 36 -14.89 -9.39 0.82
C GLU A 36 -14.75 -8.82 -0.59
N GLU A 37 -15.08 -9.62 -1.60
CA GLU A 37 -14.91 -9.26 -3.03
C GLU A 37 -15.43 -7.86 -3.38
N HIS A 38 -16.59 -7.48 -2.84
CA HIS A 38 -17.19 -6.16 -3.07
C HIS A 38 -16.37 -5.01 -2.48
N ASP A 39 -15.62 -5.24 -1.40
CA ASP A 39 -14.72 -4.24 -0.83
C ASP A 39 -13.51 -4.00 -1.74
N TYR A 40 -12.94 -5.05 -2.32
CA TYR A 40 -11.81 -4.93 -3.26
C TYR A 40 -12.24 -4.23 -4.54
N ARG A 41 -13.44 -4.53 -5.05
CA ARG A 41 -13.97 -3.91 -6.27
C ARG A 41 -14.32 -2.44 -6.08
N GLY A 42 -14.88 -2.10 -4.91
CA GLY A 42 -15.53 -0.82 -4.69
C GLY A 42 -16.55 -0.50 -5.79
N THR A 43 -16.79 0.79 -6.03
CA THR A 43 -17.69 1.22 -7.11
C THR A 43 -17.04 1.10 -8.49
N ARG A 44 -15.74 1.37 -8.58
CA ARG A 44 -15.02 1.51 -9.86
C ARG A 44 -14.87 0.20 -10.62
N PHE A 45 -14.71 -0.91 -9.90
CA PHE A 45 -14.45 -2.23 -10.49
C PHE A 45 -15.60 -3.21 -10.24
N ALA A 46 -16.81 -2.70 -9.97
CA ALA A 46 -17.99 -3.53 -9.68
C ALA A 46 -18.23 -4.58 -10.77
N ASP A 47 -18.16 -4.18 -12.05
CA ASP A 47 -18.41 -5.03 -13.21
C ASP A 47 -17.14 -5.70 -13.78
N TRP A 48 -16.03 -5.74 -13.02
CA TRP A 48 -14.80 -6.38 -13.50
C TRP A 48 -15.00 -7.88 -13.79
N PRO A 49 -14.51 -8.44 -14.91
CA PRO A 49 -14.94 -9.76 -15.38
C PRO A 49 -14.45 -10.96 -14.55
N SER A 50 -13.47 -10.77 -13.67
CA SER A 50 -12.88 -11.80 -12.81
C SER A 50 -12.84 -11.34 -11.36
N ASP A 51 -12.68 -12.29 -10.42
CA ASP A 51 -12.48 -11.99 -9.00
C ASP A 51 -11.19 -11.20 -8.77
N VAL A 52 -11.23 -10.25 -7.84
CA VAL A 52 -10.10 -9.36 -7.50
C VAL A 52 -9.76 -9.38 -6.01
N LYS A 53 -10.52 -10.10 -5.17
CA LYS A 53 -10.17 -10.35 -3.77
C LYS A 53 -8.80 -11.01 -3.67
N GLY A 54 -7.95 -10.43 -2.82
CA GLY A 54 -6.56 -10.82 -2.66
C GLY A 54 -5.58 -9.91 -3.39
N ASN A 55 -6.05 -9.07 -4.32
CA ASN A 55 -5.25 -7.98 -4.87
C ASN A 55 -5.18 -6.82 -3.86
N ASN A 56 -4.34 -6.97 -2.83
CA ASN A 56 -4.23 -5.99 -1.74
C ASN A 56 -3.84 -4.58 -2.23
N ASP A 57 -3.02 -4.51 -3.28
CA ASP A 57 -2.59 -3.25 -3.90
C ASP A 57 -3.79 -2.45 -4.42
N LEU A 58 -4.83 -3.13 -4.95
CA LEU A 58 -6.07 -2.49 -5.44
C LEU A 58 -6.80 -1.69 -4.36
N LEU A 59 -6.61 -2.03 -3.08
CA LEU A 59 -7.23 -1.31 -1.97
C LEU A 59 -6.75 0.13 -1.86
N LEU A 60 -5.62 0.50 -2.48
CA LEU A 60 -5.25 1.92 -2.63
C LEU A 60 -6.32 2.72 -3.39
N LEU A 61 -6.97 2.10 -4.37
CA LEU A 61 -7.98 2.75 -5.22
C LEU A 61 -9.41 2.51 -4.72
N SER A 62 -9.70 1.33 -4.17
CA SER A 62 -11.05 0.95 -3.74
C SER A 62 -11.35 1.23 -2.28
N ARG A 63 -10.35 1.14 -1.38
CA ARG A 63 -10.47 1.34 0.07
C ARG A 63 -9.27 2.10 0.66
N PRO A 64 -8.95 3.31 0.17
CA PRO A 64 -7.83 4.10 0.70
C PRO A 64 -7.99 4.39 2.20
N ASP A 65 -9.21 4.41 2.72
CA ASP A 65 -9.51 4.54 4.15
C ASP A 65 -8.91 3.42 5.00
N VAL A 66 -8.92 2.17 4.49
CA VAL A 66 -8.36 1.01 5.19
C VAL A 66 -6.84 1.08 5.21
N ILE A 67 -6.22 1.39 4.06
CA ILE A 67 -4.76 1.49 3.96
C ILE A 67 -4.23 2.61 4.87
N ALA A 68 -4.85 3.80 4.82
CA ALA A 68 -4.48 4.92 5.68
C ALA A 68 -4.66 4.58 7.18
N ALA A 69 -5.69 3.82 7.55
CA ALA A 69 -5.88 3.38 8.93
C ALA A 69 -4.79 2.42 9.41
N ILE A 70 -4.34 1.49 8.54
CA ILE A 70 -3.26 0.55 8.84
C ILE A 70 -1.92 1.27 8.99
N GLU A 71 -1.57 2.13 8.03
CA GLU A 71 -0.34 2.93 8.08
C GLU A 71 -0.31 3.82 9.33
N LYS A 72 -1.43 4.48 9.65
CA LYS A 72 -1.57 5.25 10.89
C LYS A 72 -1.35 4.39 12.12
N ALA A 73 -1.87 3.17 12.17
CA ALA A 73 -1.67 2.27 13.31
C ALA A 73 -0.19 1.91 13.50
N TYR A 74 0.57 1.74 12.41
CA TYR A 74 2.02 1.52 12.50
C TYR A 74 2.78 2.77 12.97
N LEU A 75 2.41 3.95 12.48
CA LEU A 75 2.98 5.22 12.98
C LEU A 75 2.67 5.44 14.46
N ASP A 76 1.44 5.21 14.89
CA ASP A 76 1.02 5.32 16.29
C ASP A 76 1.76 4.31 17.19
N ALA A 77 2.14 3.15 16.64
CA ALA A 77 2.95 2.13 17.32
C ALA A 77 4.46 2.46 17.36
N GLY A 78 4.89 3.53 16.68
CA GLY A 78 6.28 4.01 16.70
C GLY A 78 7.12 3.61 15.49
N ALA A 79 6.50 3.21 14.37
CA ALA A 79 7.23 3.06 13.11
C ALA A 79 7.79 4.41 12.64
N ASP A 80 9.03 4.41 12.17
CA ASP A 80 9.72 5.56 11.60
C ASP A 80 9.62 5.61 10.07
N ILE A 81 9.44 4.44 9.46
CA ILE A 81 9.41 4.23 8.02
C ILE A 81 8.19 3.38 7.70
N LEU A 82 7.44 3.80 6.67
CA LEU A 82 6.34 3.05 6.11
C LEU A 82 6.73 2.48 4.75
N GLU A 83 6.28 1.28 4.45
CA GLU A 83 6.25 0.75 3.09
C GLU A 83 4.98 1.22 2.37
N THR A 84 5.09 1.48 1.07
CA THR A 84 3.90 1.69 0.24
C THR A 84 3.16 0.36 0.05
N ASN A 85 1.82 0.39 -0.04
CA ASN A 85 1.01 -0.80 -0.34
C ASN A 85 1.10 -1.20 -1.84
N THR A 86 2.31 -1.46 -2.31
CA THR A 86 2.63 -1.63 -3.75
C THR A 86 3.50 -2.87 -4.01
N PHE A 87 3.39 -3.92 -3.18
CA PHE A 87 4.21 -5.12 -3.30
C PHE A 87 3.97 -5.86 -4.64
N ASN A 88 2.72 -5.89 -5.12
CA ASN A 88 2.32 -6.51 -6.39
C ASN A 88 1.85 -5.48 -7.44
N ALA A 89 2.14 -4.20 -7.25
CA ALA A 89 1.80 -3.13 -8.20
C ALA A 89 2.78 -3.14 -9.39
N THR A 90 2.85 -4.26 -10.11
CA THR A 90 3.62 -4.46 -11.34
C THR A 90 2.75 -5.11 -12.41
N GLN A 91 3.10 -4.96 -13.70
CA GLN A 91 2.30 -5.53 -14.79
C GLN A 91 2.20 -7.06 -14.70
N ILE A 92 3.24 -7.74 -14.23
CA ILE A 92 3.27 -9.20 -14.14
C ILE A 92 2.26 -9.67 -13.08
N SER A 93 2.31 -9.12 -11.87
CA SER A 93 1.39 -9.54 -10.80
C SER A 93 -0.05 -9.08 -11.06
N GLN A 94 -0.25 -7.91 -11.68
CA GLN A 94 -1.60 -7.41 -11.98
C GLN A 94 -2.27 -8.16 -13.15
N ALA A 95 -1.49 -8.88 -13.98
CA ALA A 95 -2.04 -9.72 -15.05
C ALA A 95 -2.90 -10.87 -14.53
N ASP A 96 -2.64 -11.38 -13.32
CA ASP A 96 -3.48 -12.40 -12.67
C ASP A 96 -4.92 -11.92 -12.44
N TYR A 97 -5.13 -10.60 -12.41
CA TYR A 97 -6.43 -9.94 -12.26
C TYR A 97 -6.88 -9.18 -13.53
N GLY A 98 -6.08 -9.21 -14.60
CA GLY A 98 -6.31 -8.43 -15.83
C GLY A 98 -6.19 -6.91 -15.67
N MET A 99 -5.48 -6.44 -14.62
CA MET A 99 -5.42 -5.04 -14.18
C MET A 99 -4.09 -4.33 -14.51
N GLU A 100 -3.35 -4.80 -15.51
CA GLU A 100 -2.00 -4.29 -15.85
C GLU A 100 -1.99 -2.79 -16.18
N SER A 101 -3.10 -2.27 -16.69
CA SER A 101 -3.26 -0.85 -17.02
C SER A 101 -3.33 0.06 -15.78
N LEU A 102 -3.62 -0.49 -14.60
CA LEU A 102 -3.74 0.26 -13.34
C LEU A 102 -2.38 0.43 -12.62
N VAL A 103 -1.33 -0.25 -13.08
CA VAL A 103 -0.02 -0.30 -12.38
C VAL A 103 0.55 1.08 -12.07
N TYR A 104 0.50 2.02 -13.04
CA TYR A 104 0.99 3.37 -12.79
C TYR A 104 0.18 4.07 -11.70
N GLU A 105 -1.14 3.96 -11.80
CA GLU A 105 -2.08 4.58 -10.87
C GLU A 105 -1.87 4.07 -9.45
N LEU A 106 -1.76 2.73 -9.29
CA LEU A 106 -1.49 2.08 -8.01
C LEU A 106 -0.20 2.57 -7.33
N ASN A 107 0.78 3.09 -8.08
CA ASN A 107 2.05 3.55 -7.53
C ASN A 107 2.14 5.07 -7.32
N VAL A 108 1.20 5.85 -7.85
CA VAL A 108 1.36 7.31 -7.98
C VAL A 108 0.18 8.12 -7.44
N GLU A 109 -1.05 7.66 -7.62
CA GLU A 109 -2.27 8.36 -7.18
C GLU A 109 -2.65 8.02 -5.73
#